data_AF-A0AAN7V4W5-F1
#
_entry.id   AF-A0AAN7V4W5-F1
#
_cell.length_a   1.000
_cell.length_b   1.000
_cell.length_c   1.000
_cell.angle_alpha   90.00
_cell.angle_beta   90.00
_cell.angle_gamma   90.00
#
_symmetry.space_group_name_H-M   'P 1'
#
loop_
_entity.id
_entity.type
_entity.pdbx_description
1 polymer ?
#
loop_
_entity_poly.entity_id
_entity_poly.type
_entity_poly.pdbx_seq_one_letter_code
_entity_poly.pdbx_strand_id
1 'polypeptide(L)'
;MNGRHGSTQFKCAHCDYVTKWKTSLKRHMNVRHGSTSIQFKCEQCDYVTTDKCNLQSHMKGRHGSTQFKCTDCDYVTKWKRSLQRHMNGRHGSTQFKCEQCDYVTKDKHNLKRHMNIRHGSTQFKCTDCDYVTTWKPSLKRHMHVHHGSSSTKFICGNCGYVTKCKRYLVEHIKKNHC
;
A
#
# COMPACT_ATOMS: atom_id res chain seq x y z
N MET A 1 27.20 -32.30 -16.84
CA MET A 1 26.88 -32.47 -15.40
C MET A 1 25.60 -31.71 -15.11
N ASN A 2 24.45 -32.40 -15.12
CA ASN A 2 23.10 -31.82 -14.99
C ASN A 2 22.50 -32.19 -13.63
N GLY A 3 22.33 -31.22 -12.73
CA GLY A 3 21.60 -31.37 -11.48
C GLY A 3 20.35 -30.49 -11.49
N ARG A 4 19.21 -31.04 -11.94
CA ARG A 4 17.90 -30.39 -11.87
C ARG A 4 17.44 -30.31 -10.40
N HIS A 5 17.51 -29.13 -9.78
CA HIS A 5 16.75 -28.87 -8.56
C HIS A 5 15.27 -28.69 -8.89
N GLY A 6 14.53 -29.79 -8.96
CA GLY A 6 13.07 -29.80 -9.08
C GLY A 6 12.42 -29.32 -7.77
N SER A 7 12.21 -28.01 -7.62
CA SER A 7 11.40 -27.49 -6.51
C SER A 7 9.92 -27.77 -6.77
N THR A 8 9.32 -28.71 -6.04
CA THR A 8 7.87 -28.99 -6.11
C THR A 8 7.10 -27.72 -5.78
N GLN A 9 6.39 -27.16 -6.77
CA GLN A 9 5.53 -25.99 -6.60
C GLN A 9 4.10 -26.45 -6.29
N PHE A 10 3.46 -25.79 -5.32
CA PHE A 10 2.06 -26.00 -4.96
C PHE A 10 1.20 -25.01 -5.75
N LYS A 11 0.38 -25.52 -6.65
CA LYS A 11 -0.54 -24.73 -7.49
C LYS A 11 -1.94 -24.73 -6.89
N CYS A 12 -2.63 -23.60 -6.99
CA CYS A 12 -4.05 -23.52 -6.67
C CYS A 12 -4.89 -24.25 -7.71
N ALA A 13 -5.93 -24.95 -7.26
CA ALA A 13 -6.85 -25.66 -8.14
C ALA A 13 -7.90 -24.74 -8.79
N HIS A 14 -8.06 -23.51 -8.31
CA HIS A 14 -9.12 -22.58 -8.73
C HIS A 14 -8.61 -21.27 -9.33
N CYS A 15 -7.29 -21.04 -9.35
CA CYS A 15 -6.68 -19.89 -10.03
C CYS A 15 -5.19 -20.12 -10.30
N ASP A 16 -4.55 -19.19 -11.01
CA ASP A 16 -3.14 -19.27 -11.40
C ASP A 16 -2.13 -19.06 -10.25
N TYR A 17 -2.59 -19.05 -9.01
CA TYR A 17 -1.71 -18.85 -7.86
C TYR A 17 -0.78 -20.06 -7.67
N VAL A 18 0.52 -19.79 -7.59
CA VAL A 18 1.56 -20.79 -7.35
C VAL A 18 2.44 -20.36 -6.19
N THR A 19 2.80 -21.32 -5.34
CA THR A 19 3.69 -21.07 -4.20
C THR A 19 4.64 -22.23 -3.96
N LYS A 20 5.77 -21.93 -3.34
CA LYS A 20 6.75 -22.95 -2.93
C LYS A 20 6.36 -23.65 -1.63
N TRP A 21 5.34 -23.15 -0.91
CA TRP A 21 4.99 -23.61 0.43
C TRP A 21 3.54 -24.09 0.52
N LYS A 22 3.33 -25.33 0.97
CA LYS A 22 1.99 -25.91 1.20
C LYS A 22 1.12 -25.04 2.14
N THR A 23 1.72 -24.46 3.17
CA THR A 23 1.05 -23.54 4.11
C THR A 23 0.54 -22.27 3.43
N SER A 24 1.29 -21.74 2.46
CA SER A 24 0.89 -20.57 1.67
C SER A 24 -0.27 -20.91 0.73
N LEU A 25 -0.28 -22.12 0.15
CA LEU A 25 -1.39 -22.57 -0.68
C LEU A 25 -2.65 -22.75 0.17
N LYS A 26 -2.56 -23.41 1.33
CA LYS A 26 -3.69 -23.56 2.27
C LYS A 26 -4.28 -22.20 2.68
N ARG A 27 -3.43 -21.24 3.04
CA ARG A 27 -3.88 -19.87 3.36
C ARG A 27 -4.55 -19.20 2.15
N HIS A 28 -3.96 -19.33 0.96
CA HIS A 28 -4.54 -18.79 -0.27
C HIS A 28 -5.94 -19.36 -0.53
N MET A 29 -6.12 -20.67 -0.41
CA MET A 29 -7.41 -21.33 -0.57
C MET A 29 -8.45 -20.81 0.43
N ASN A 30 -8.07 -20.65 1.70
CA ASN A 30 -8.97 -20.14 2.74
C ASN A 30 -9.39 -18.67 2.49
N VAL A 31 -8.47 -17.84 1.98
CA VAL A 31 -8.72 -16.40 1.76
C VAL A 31 -9.45 -16.12 0.45
N ARG A 32 -9.13 -16.87 -0.62
CA ARG A 32 -9.55 -16.55 -1.99
C ARG A 32 -10.67 -17.46 -2.51
N HIS A 33 -10.79 -18.66 -1.96
CA HIS A 33 -11.73 -19.68 -2.44
C HIS A 33 -12.66 -20.22 -1.33
N GLY A 34 -12.66 -19.60 -0.15
CA GLY A 34 -13.70 -19.81 0.86
C GLY A 34 -13.75 -21.20 1.49
N SER A 35 -12.70 -22.02 1.36
CA SER A 35 -12.64 -23.34 1.99
C SER A 35 -12.51 -23.16 3.51
N THR A 36 -13.66 -23.19 4.20
CA THR A 36 -13.85 -23.02 5.65
C THR A 36 -13.03 -21.87 6.26
N SER A 37 -13.54 -20.64 6.13
CA SER A 37 -12.92 -19.46 6.70
C SER A 37 -13.05 -19.46 8.23
N ILE A 38 -12.17 -20.19 8.93
CA ILE A 38 -11.97 -19.99 10.36
C ILE A 38 -11.48 -18.55 10.53
N GLN A 39 -12.34 -17.72 11.09
CA GLN A 39 -12.02 -16.35 11.44
C GLN A 39 -11.41 -16.31 12.83
N PHE A 40 -10.25 -15.68 12.92
CA PHE A 40 -9.60 -15.33 14.17
C PHE A 40 -9.99 -13.90 14.52
N LYS A 41 -10.81 -13.75 15.57
CA LYS A 41 -11.25 -12.46 16.08
C LYS A 41 -10.31 -11.99 17.20
N CYS A 42 -10.07 -10.70 17.26
CA CYS A 42 -9.44 -10.08 18.42
C CYS A 42 -10.47 -9.99 19.56
N GLU A 43 -10.06 -10.34 20.77
CA GLU A 43 -10.92 -10.27 21.96
C GLU A 43 -11.00 -8.84 22.54
N GLN A 44 -10.16 -7.92 22.06
CA GLN A 44 -10.02 -6.57 22.59
C GLN A 44 -10.43 -5.46 21.60
N CYS A 45 -10.79 -5.80 20.36
CA CYS A 45 -11.35 -4.88 19.38
C CYS A 45 -12.03 -5.64 18.22
N ASP A 46 -12.70 -4.91 17.32
CA ASP A 46 -13.44 -5.50 16.18
C ASP A 46 -12.54 -6.07 15.05
N TYR A 47 -11.24 -6.25 15.29
CA TYR A 47 -10.33 -6.78 14.28
C TYR A 47 -10.55 -8.27 14.05
N VAL A 48 -10.70 -8.65 12.78
CA VAL A 48 -10.89 -10.04 12.33
C VAL A 48 -9.90 -10.37 11.22
N THR A 49 -9.34 -11.57 11.25
CA THR A 49 -8.42 -12.07 10.22
C THR A 49 -8.62 -13.57 10.00
N THR A 50 -8.32 -14.06 8.81
CA THR A 50 -8.35 -15.50 8.48
C THR A 50 -7.00 -16.18 8.68
N ASP A 51 -5.98 -15.43 9.14
CA ASP A 51 -4.63 -15.92 9.41
C ASP A 51 -4.29 -15.72 10.90
N LYS A 52 -4.05 -16.84 11.60
CA LYS A 52 -3.67 -16.85 13.03
C LYS A 52 -2.41 -16.03 13.29
N CYS A 53 -1.43 -16.05 12.39
CA CYS A 53 -0.19 -15.28 12.54
C CYS A 53 -0.45 -13.76 12.47
N ASN A 54 -1.44 -13.35 11.66
CA ASN A 54 -1.86 -11.95 11.61
C ASN A 54 -2.57 -11.55 12.91
N LEU A 55 -3.41 -12.41 13.50
CA LEU A 55 -4.05 -12.11 14.79
C LEU A 55 -2.98 -11.95 15.88
N GLN A 56 -2.02 -12.86 15.96
CA GLN A 56 -0.93 -12.77 16.93
C GLN A 56 -0.10 -11.48 16.77
N SER A 57 0.22 -11.13 15.53
CA SER A 57 0.93 -9.88 15.24
C SER A 57 0.10 -8.65 15.61
N HIS A 58 -1.21 -8.67 15.31
CA HIS A 58 -2.16 -7.64 15.71
C HIS A 58 -2.22 -7.49 17.23
N MET A 59 -2.37 -8.59 17.97
CA MET A 59 -2.41 -8.58 19.43
C MET A 59 -1.14 -7.96 19.99
N LYS A 60 0.04 -8.43 19.57
CA LYS A 60 1.32 -7.88 20.01
C LYS A 60 1.48 -6.38 19.70
N GLY A 61 1.02 -5.95 18.54
CA GLY A 61 1.21 -4.59 18.06
C GLY A 61 0.19 -3.57 18.53
N ARG A 62 -1.06 -3.97 18.79
CA ARG A 62 -2.14 -3.07 19.19
C ARG A 62 -2.39 -3.14 20.69
N HIS A 63 -2.42 -4.35 21.22
CA HIS A 63 -2.82 -4.69 22.59
C HIS A 63 -1.66 -5.14 23.49
N GLY A 64 -0.49 -5.41 22.91
CA GLY A 64 0.70 -5.79 23.66
C GLY A 64 1.27 -4.62 24.48
N SER A 65 1.73 -4.93 25.69
CA SER A 65 2.43 -4.00 26.58
C SER A 65 3.90 -3.81 26.22
N THR A 66 4.48 -4.74 25.43
CA THR A 66 5.90 -4.67 25.07
C THR A 66 6.16 -3.55 24.08
N GLN A 67 6.86 -2.54 24.56
CA GLN A 67 7.34 -1.42 23.75
C GLN A 67 8.84 -1.54 23.51
N PHE A 68 9.27 -1.07 22.35
CA PHE A 68 10.67 -0.93 21.98
C PHE A 68 11.07 0.53 22.20
N LYS A 69 11.96 0.77 23.14
CA LYS A 69 12.47 2.10 23.49
C LYS A 69 13.81 2.34 22.79
N CYS A 70 14.02 3.57 22.34
CA CYS A 70 15.33 4.04 21.94
C CYS A 70 16.25 4.16 23.17
N THR A 71 17.53 3.83 22.99
CA THR A 71 18.55 3.97 24.02
C THR A 71 19.10 5.39 24.11
N ASP A 72 18.92 6.18 23.05
CA ASP A 72 19.59 7.46 22.84
C ASP A 72 18.61 8.66 22.90
N CYS A 73 17.31 8.41 23.05
CA CYS A 73 16.28 9.41 23.30
C CYS A 73 14.97 8.78 23.81
N ASP A 74 13.97 9.62 24.15
CA ASP A 74 12.68 9.18 24.69
C ASP A 74 11.73 8.54 23.66
N TYR A 75 12.21 8.22 22.45
CA TYR A 75 11.36 7.62 21.43
C TYR A 75 10.96 6.18 21.78
N VAL A 76 9.66 5.90 21.68
CA VAL A 76 9.10 4.59 21.98
C VAL A 76 8.17 4.12 20.85
N THR A 77 8.22 2.84 20.51
CA THR A 77 7.36 2.26 19.48
C THR A 77 6.95 0.83 19.78
N LYS A 78 5.79 0.41 19.27
CA LYS A 78 5.28 -0.96 19.43
C LYS A 78 5.97 -1.98 18.52
N TRP A 79 6.80 -1.53 17.57
CA TRP A 79 7.38 -2.39 16.53
C TRP A 79 8.90 -2.28 16.43
N LYS A 80 9.61 -3.41 16.54
CA LYS A 80 11.08 -3.47 16.42
C LYS A 80 11.61 -2.83 15.14
N ARG A 81 10.96 -3.07 13.99
CA ARG A 81 11.32 -2.46 12.70
C ARG A 81 11.24 -0.93 12.73
N SER A 82 10.28 -0.38 13.47
CA SER A 82 10.12 1.06 13.59
C SER A 82 11.21 1.65 14.46
N LEU A 83 11.63 0.94 15.52
CA LEU A 83 12.76 1.34 16.34
C LEU A 83 14.05 1.32 15.52
N GLN A 84 14.33 0.25 14.77
CA GLN A 84 15.51 0.19 13.91
C GLN A 84 15.56 1.33 12.89
N ARG A 85 14.43 1.63 12.23
CA ARG A 85 14.33 2.78 11.32
C ARG A 85 14.58 4.10 12.05
N HIS A 86 14.04 4.26 13.26
CA HIS A 86 14.29 5.42 14.09
C HIS A 86 15.77 5.55 14.45
N MET A 87 16.43 4.48 14.90
CA MET A 87 17.86 4.47 15.22
C MET A 87 18.66 4.90 14.01
N ASN A 88 18.47 4.26 12.85
CA ASN A 88 19.19 4.61 11.62
C ASN A 88 18.95 6.07 11.19
N GLY A 89 17.71 6.55 11.34
CA GLY A 89 17.30 7.88 10.91
C GLY A 89 17.75 9.01 11.83
N ARG A 90 17.75 8.80 13.15
CA ARG A 90 18.02 9.86 14.13
C ARG A 90 19.43 9.76 14.70
N HIS A 91 19.87 8.56 15.01
CA HIS A 91 21.13 8.29 15.71
C HIS A 91 22.20 7.63 14.81
N GLY A 92 21.79 7.10 13.66
CA GLY A 92 22.67 6.50 12.68
C GLY A 92 23.48 7.54 11.89
N SER A 93 24.71 7.14 11.57
CA SER A 93 25.62 7.86 10.68
C SER A 93 25.44 7.46 9.21
N THR A 94 24.87 6.28 8.94
CA THR A 94 24.71 5.76 7.58
C THR A 94 23.70 6.60 6.79
N GLN A 95 24.16 7.10 5.64
CA GLN A 95 23.36 7.82 4.68
C GLN A 95 23.24 7.01 3.38
N PHE A 96 22.09 7.15 2.73
CA PHE A 96 21.80 6.60 1.42
C PHE A 96 21.73 7.77 0.43
N LYS A 97 22.70 7.82 -0.48
CA LYS A 97 22.78 8.85 -1.53
C LYS A 97 22.10 8.37 -2.81
N CYS A 98 21.42 9.28 -3.49
CA CYS A 98 20.93 9.07 -4.84
C CYS A 98 22.10 9.06 -5.83
N GLU A 99 22.11 8.09 -6.74
CA GLU A 99 23.15 7.99 -7.77
C GLU A 99 22.93 8.96 -8.94
N GLN A 100 21.76 9.62 -9.01
CA GLN A 100 21.35 10.48 -10.13
C GLN A 100 21.16 11.96 -9.75
N CYS A 101 21.28 12.31 -8.46
CA CYS A 101 21.23 13.69 -7.98
C CYS A 101 21.84 13.80 -6.58
N ASP A 102 21.91 15.02 -6.03
CA ASP A 102 22.49 15.27 -4.71
C ASP A 102 21.57 14.90 -3.53
N TYR A 103 20.46 14.20 -3.77
CA TYR A 103 19.55 13.79 -2.71
C TYR A 103 20.18 12.74 -1.78
N VAL A 104 20.06 12.97 -0.47
CA VAL A 104 20.57 12.09 0.58
C VAL A 104 19.49 11.85 1.62
N THR A 105 19.40 10.62 2.13
CA THR A 105 18.45 10.24 3.19
C THR A 105 19.03 9.17 4.10
N LYS A 106 18.63 9.16 5.38
CA LYS A 106 19.04 8.12 6.34
C LYS A 106 18.15 6.86 6.31
N ASP A 107 17.10 6.85 5.48
CA ASP A 107 16.19 5.71 5.31
C ASP A 107 16.23 5.18 3.86
N LYS A 108 16.62 3.91 3.69
CA LYS A 108 16.66 3.20 2.42
C LYS A 108 15.29 3.16 1.72
N HIS A 109 14.19 3.09 2.48
CA HIS A 109 12.84 3.14 1.91
C HIS A 109 12.56 4.51 1.26
N ASN A 110 13.01 5.59 1.92
CA ASN A 110 12.87 6.93 1.37
C ASN A 110 13.72 7.12 0.11
N LEU A 111 14.93 6.54 0.04
CA LEU A 111 15.75 6.59 -1.18
C LEU A 111 15.04 5.88 -2.32
N LYS A 112 14.54 4.65 -2.09
CA LYS A 112 13.79 3.91 -3.11
C LYS A 112 12.56 4.68 -3.60
N ARG A 113 11.83 5.32 -2.68
CA ARG A 113 10.69 6.18 -3.03
C ARG A 113 11.13 7.37 -3.85
N HIS A 114 12.20 8.05 -3.45
CA HIS A 114 12.77 9.18 -4.19
C HIS A 114 13.14 8.77 -5.62
N MET A 115 13.85 7.64 -5.79
CA MET A 115 14.19 7.10 -7.10
C MET A 115 12.95 6.91 -7.96
N ASN A 116 11.90 6.27 -7.43
CA ASN A 116 10.66 6.05 -8.19
C ASN A 116 9.97 7.35 -8.61
N ILE A 117 9.97 8.38 -7.75
CA ILE A 117 9.23 9.63 -8.00
C ILE A 117 9.99 10.58 -8.93
N ARG A 118 11.33 10.68 -8.75
CA ARG A 118 12.18 11.68 -9.41
C ARG A 118 12.92 11.14 -10.63
N HIS A 119 13.29 9.86 -10.59
CA HIS A 119 14.13 9.21 -11.59
C HIS A 119 13.43 8.01 -12.25
N GLY A 120 12.24 7.64 -11.77
CA GLY A 120 11.43 6.58 -12.34
C GLY A 120 10.68 7.08 -13.57
N SER A 121 10.57 6.19 -14.57
CA SER A 121 9.76 6.43 -15.77
C SER A 121 8.30 6.00 -15.60
N THR A 122 7.97 5.31 -14.50
CA THR A 122 6.63 4.78 -14.28
C THR A 122 5.63 5.90 -14.00
N GLN A 123 4.67 6.04 -14.90
CA GLN A 123 3.54 6.95 -14.76
C GLN A 123 2.27 6.18 -14.38
N PHE A 124 1.47 6.82 -13.52
CA PHE A 124 0.14 6.40 -13.13
C PHE A 124 -0.85 7.42 -13.72
N LYS A 125 -1.61 6.97 -14.72
CA LYS A 125 -2.62 7.80 -15.39
C LYS A 125 -3.99 7.60 -14.74
N CYS A 126 -4.74 8.68 -14.61
CA CYS A 126 -6.15 8.62 -14.29
C CYS A 126 -6.93 8.03 -15.46
N THR A 127 -7.95 7.24 -15.16
CA THR A 127 -8.84 6.63 -16.17
C THR A 127 -9.96 7.55 -16.61
N ASP A 128 -10.27 8.59 -15.83
CA ASP A 128 -11.45 9.43 -15.99
C ASP A 128 -11.12 10.91 -16.29
N CYS A 129 -9.82 11.26 -16.36
CA CYS A 129 -9.33 12.54 -16.86
C CYS A 129 -7.84 12.48 -17.24
N ASP A 130 -7.30 13.58 -17.76
CA ASP A 130 -5.91 13.69 -18.24
C ASP A 130 -4.84 13.76 -17.13
N TYR A 131 -5.20 13.53 -15.86
CA TYR A 131 -4.26 13.61 -14.75
C TYR A 131 -3.25 12.46 -14.78
N VAL A 132 -1.96 12.81 -14.66
CA VAL A 132 -0.85 11.86 -14.62
C VAL A 132 0.04 12.14 -13.42
N THR A 133 0.53 11.09 -12.75
CA THR A 133 1.47 11.22 -11.63
C THR A 133 2.49 10.09 -11.64
N THR A 134 3.70 10.31 -11.11
CA THR A 134 4.69 9.24 -10.90
C THR A 134 4.49 8.48 -9.58
N TRP A 135 3.45 8.82 -8.80
CA TRP A 135 3.23 8.22 -7.49
C TRP A 135 1.80 7.69 -7.27
N LYS A 136 1.68 6.37 -7.07
CA LYS A 136 0.40 5.66 -6.92
C LYS A 136 -0.53 6.22 -5.82
N PRO A 137 -0.06 6.59 -4.61
CA PRO A 137 -0.90 7.24 -3.60
C PRO A 137 -1.48 8.59 -4.05
N SER A 138 -0.73 9.37 -4.84
CA SER A 138 -1.25 10.60 -5.44
C SER A 138 -2.40 10.32 -6.38
N LEU A 139 -2.30 9.28 -7.22
CA LEU A 139 -3.41 8.85 -8.08
C LEU A 139 -4.62 8.44 -7.24
N LYS A 140 -4.42 7.61 -6.21
CA LYS A 140 -5.53 7.18 -5.33
C LYS A 140 -6.24 8.37 -4.67
N ARG A 141 -5.49 9.35 -4.17
CA ARG A 141 -6.05 10.59 -3.61
C ARG A 141 -6.77 11.40 -4.69
N HIS A 142 -6.19 11.52 -5.88
CA HIS A 142 -6.80 12.22 -7.00
C HIS A 142 -8.16 11.60 -7.36
N MET A 143 -8.24 10.26 -7.48
CA MET A 143 -9.52 9.56 -7.70
C MET A 143 -10.55 9.93 -6.64
N HIS A 144 -10.17 9.85 -5.36
CA HIS A 144 -11.10 10.15 -4.27
C HIS A 144 -11.63 11.60 -4.30
N VAL A 145 -10.76 12.58 -4.57
CA VAL A 145 -11.12 14.01 -4.50
C VAL A 145 -11.83 14.51 -5.77
N HIS A 146 -11.40 14.05 -6.94
CA HIS A 146 -11.88 14.58 -8.22
C HIS A 146 -12.93 13.71 -8.91
N HIS A 147 -12.94 12.41 -8.60
CA HIS A 147 -13.83 11.43 -9.22
C HIS A 147 -14.80 10.78 -8.22
N GLY A 148 -14.54 10.88 -6.90
CA GLY A 148 -15.38 10.26 -5.88
C GLY A 148 -15.21 8.74 -5.85
N SER A 149 -16.31 8.01 -5.63
CA SER A 149 -16.35 6.56 -5.89
C SER A 149 -16.43 6.30 -7.39
N SER A 150 -16.04 5.11 -7.87
CA SER A 150 -16.05 4.75 -9.29
C SER A 150 -17.42 4.90 -10.00
N SER A 151 -18.50 5.07 -9.25
CA SER A 151 -19.87 5.26 -9.74
C SER A 151 -20.39 6.70 -9.65
N THR A 152 -19.61 7.64 -9.11
CA THR A 152 -20.05 9.03 -8.94
C THR A 152 -20.00 9.77 -10.28
N LYS A 153 -21.13 10.34 -10.71
CA LYS A 153 -21.23 11.24 -11.86
C LYS A 153 -21.50 12.66 -11.37
N PHE A 154 -20.87 13.64 -12.00
CA PHE A 154 -21.06 15.07 -11.75
C PHE A 154 -21.96 15.65 -12.85
N ILE A 155 -23.06 16.28 -12.47
CA ILE A 155 -24.10 16.77 -13.38
C ILE A 155 -24.14 18.30 -13.29
N CYS A 156 -24.33 18.97 -14.42
CA CYS A 156 -24.55 20.41 -14.47
C CYS A 156 -25.95 20.76 -13.97
N GLY A 157 -26.07 21.80 -13.15
CA GLY A 157 -27.37 22.28 -12.66
C GLY A 157 -28.16 23.10 -13.70
N ASN A 158 -27.48 23.61 -14.73
CA ASN A 158 -28.05 24.53 -15.73
C ASN A 158 -28.41 23.83 -17.05
N CYS A 159 -27.89 22.62 -17.29
CA CYS A 159 -28.18 21.83 -18.48
C CYS A 159 -27.94 20.32 -18.24
N GLY A 160 -28.25 19.48 -19.21
CA GLY A 160 -28.06 18.02 -19.12
C GLY A 160 -26.62 17.50 -19.19
N TYR A 161 -25.60 18.35 -19.03
CA TYR A 161 -24.20 17.94 -19.12
C TYR A 161 -23.79 17.05 -17.93
N VAL A 162 -23.14 15.92 -18.21
CA VAL A 162 -22.68 14.95 -17.20
C VAL A 162 -21.22 14.59 -17.46
N THR A 163 -20.42 14.52 -16.39
CA THR A 163 -19.02 14.12 -16.45
C THR A 163 -18.61 13.28 -15.24
N LYS A 164 -17.56 12.48 -15.38
CA LYS A 164 -16.98 11.70 -14.28
C LYS A 164 -15.93 12.47 -13.48
N CYS A 165 -15.58 13.70 -13.89
CA CYS A 165 -14.56 14.52 -13.23
C CYS A 165 -15.14 15.86 -12.76
N LYS A 166 -14.98 16.18 -11.48
CA LYS A 166 -15.41 17.46 -10.92
C LYS A 166 -14.77 18.66 -11.64
N ARG A 167 -13.50 18.54 -12.08
CA ARG A 167 -12.79 19.62 -12.79
C ARG A 167 -13.48 19.97 -14.12
N TYR A 168 -13.84 18.96 -14.92
CA TYR A 168 -14.51 19.19 -16.19
C TYR A 168 -15.91 19.79 -16.01
N LEU A 169 -16.61 19.47 -14.91
CA LEU A 169 -17.88 20.12 -14.60
C LEU A 169 -17.68 21.63 -14.32
N VAL A 170 -16.67 21.97 -13.51
CA VAL A 170 -16.37 23.39 -13.21
C VAL A 170 -15.95 24.14 -14.47
N GLU A 171 -15.13 23.54 -15.34
CA GLU A 171 -14.74 24.14 -16.62
C GLU A 171 -15.94 24.31 -17.57
N HIS A 172 -16.85 23.32 -17.61
CA HIS A 172 -18.08 23.40 -18.39
C HIS A 172 -18.96 24.58 -17.95
N ILE A 173 -19.21 24.70 -16.64
CA ILE A 173 -20.03 25.78 -16.08
C ILE A 173 -19.44 27.15 -16.44
N LYS A 174 -18.13 27.33 -16.23
CA LYS A 174 -17.43 28.59 -16.54
C LYS A 174 -17.49 29.00 -18.01
N LYS A 175 -17.54 28.04 -18.94
CA LYS A 175 -17.52 28.31 -20.38
C LYS A 175 -18.91 28.50 -20.99
N ASN A 176 -19.94 27.90 -20.40
CA ASN A 176 -21.26 27.78 -21.04
C ASN A 176 -22.39 28.42 -20.23
N HIS A 177 -22.17 28.74 -18.95
CA HIS A 177 -23.21 29.21 -18.03
C HIS A 177 -22.72 30.35 -17.12
N CYS A 178 -21.64 31.03 -17.50
CA CYS A 178 -21.14 32.26 -16.89
C CYS A 178 -21.21 33.40 -17.90
#